data_AF-A0ABD1QQ58-F1
#
_entry.id   AF-A0ABD1QQ58-F1
#
_cell.length_a   1.000
_cell.length_b   1.000
_cell.length_c   1.000
_cell.angle_alpha   90.00
_cell.angle_beta   90.00
_cell.angle_gamma   90.00
#
_symmetry.space_group_name_H-M   'P 1'
#
loop_
_entity.id
_entity.type
_entity.pdbx_description
1 polymer ?
#
loop_
_entity_poly.entity_id
_entity_poly.type
_entity_poly.pdbx_seq_one_letter_code
_entity_poly.pdbx_strand_id
1 'polypeptide(L)'
;MTTTSGFFSSLLNIPTSKIPNPDTPFAKIKLPSRRKTHFTHLHPIRSVPDSTSIVDNLSTAASSSGLSSSAPATNSASLDDSVNDEEVKKAESKIGAKVRVKVPLKVYHVPKVPELELTGKIGVLKQYVGVHKGKKISANLPYKVEFVAEEVLGRNGNPVKFSAHLRDDEFEYLD
;
A
#
# COMPACT_ATOMS: atom_id res chain seq x y z
N MET A 1 -7.79 -64.39 3.64
CA MET A 1 -9.07 -63.68 3.93
C MET A 1 -9.38 -63.91 5.41
N THR A 2 -9.23 -62.88 6.23
CA THR A 2 -10.05 -62.57 7.43
C THR A 2 -9.57 -61.23 7.99
N THR A 3 -10.51 -60.32 8.12
CA THR A 3 -10.42 -58.95 8.63
C THR A 3 -10.50 -58.94 10.15
N THR A 4 -9.79 -58.05 10.85
CA THR A 4 -10.36 -57.28 11.98
C THR A 4 -9.54 -56.01 12.23
N SER A 5 -10.23 -54.89 12.16
CA SER A 5 -9.79 -53.55 12.57
C SER A 5 -10.17 -53.32 14.03
N GLY A 6 -9.26 -52.75 14.84
CA GLY A 6 -9.65 -52.20 16.13
C GLY A 6 -8.48 -51.89 17.04
N PHE A 7 -7.98 -50.65 17.01
CA PHE A 7 -7.17 -50.12 18.12
C PHE A 7 -7.56 -48.65 18.40
N PHE A 8 -8.37 -48.53 19.45
CA PHE A 8 -8.51 -47.49 20.47
C PHE A 8 -8.32 -45.99 20.12
N SER A 9 -9.44 -45.28 20.25
CA SER A 9 -9.51 -43.84 20.53
C SER A 9 -8.83 -43.51 21.86
N SER A 10 -7.66 -42.87 21.82
CA SER A 10 -7.03 -42.26 22.98
C SER A 10 -7.81 -40.99 23.38
N LEU A 11 -8.61 -41.14 24.43
CA LEU A 11 -9.24 -40.09 25.23
C LEU A 11 -8.15 -39.15 25.77
N LEU A 12 -8.08 -37.93 25.24
CA LEU A 12 -7.30 -36.85 25.83
C LEU A 12 -7.99 -36.40 27.13
N ASN A 13 -7.35 -36.81 28.22
CA ASN A 13 -7.64 -36.49 29.60
C ASN A 13 -7.39 -34.99 29.83
N ILE A 14 -8.44 -34.16 29.89
CA ILE A 14 -8.34 -32.73 30.27
C ILE A 14 -8.60 -32.63 31.77
N PRO A 15 -7.58 -32.36 32.62
CA PRO A 15 -7.81 -32.07 34.02
C PRO A 15 -8.45 -30.68 34.18
N THR A 16 -9.62 -30.68 34.82
CA THR A 16 -10.36 -29.49 35.26
C THR A 16 -9.56 -28.75 36.34
N SER A 17 -8.81 -27.73 35.95
CA SER A 17 -8.21 -26.80 36.92
C SER A 17 -9.15 -25.62 37.16
N LYS A 18 -9.53 -25.48 38.43
CA LYS A 18 -10.32 -24.40 39.02
C LYS A 18 -9.71 -23.03 38.70
N ILE A 19 -10.52 -22.14 38.14
CA ILE A 19 -10.25 -20.71 38.09
C ILE A 19 -10.86 -20.08 39.36
N PRO A 20 -10.09 -19.42 40.23
CA PRO A 20 -10.64 -18.60 41.30
C PRO A 20 -11.09 -17.25 40.75
N ASN A 21 -12.33 -16.85 41.09
CA ASN A 21 -12.88 -15.51 40.92
C ASN A 21 -11.97 -14.46 41.58
N PRO A 22 -11.68 -13.34 40.88
CA PRO A 22 -11.50 -12.06 41.52
C PRO A 22 -12.76 -11.22 41.32
N ASP A 23 -13.53 -11.06 42.41
CA ASP A 23 -14.53 -10.02 42.53
C ASP A 23 -13.84 -8.65 42.46
N THR A 24 -13.85 -8.05 41.28
CA THR A 24 -13.53 -6.62 41.10
C THR A 24 -14.77 -5.92 40.57
N PRO A 25 -15.26 -4.85 41.21
CA PRO A 25 -16.39 -4.09 40.69
C PRO A 25 -15.94 -3.39 39.40
N PHE A 26 -16.40 -3.88 38.26
CA PHE A 26 -16.26 -3.20 36.98
C PHE A 26 -16.87 -1.80 37.08
N ALA A 27 -16.03 -0.77 37.01
CA ALA A 27 -16.48 0.58 36.77
C ALA A 27 -17.29 0.61 35.47
N LYS A 28 -18.57 0.98 35.57
CA LYS A 28 -19.45 1.22 34.42
C LYS A 28 -18.89 2.38 33.59
N ILE A 29 -18.12 2.07 32.56
CA ILE A 29 -17.79 3.04 31.52
C ILE A 29 -19.06 3.24 30.69
N LYS A 30 -19.73 4.36 30.94
CA LYS A 30 -20.87 4.84 30.16
C LYS A 30 -20.35 5.28 28.79
N LEU A 31 -20.42 4.38 27.80
CA LEU A 31 -20.19 4.73 26.41
C LEU A 31 -21.20 5.81 25.98
N PRO A 32 -20.78 6.97 25.45
CA PRO A 32 -21.72 7.88 24.82
C PRO A 32 -22.27 7.22 23.55
N SER A 33 -23.58 6.95 23.59
CA SER A 33 -24.38 6.64 22.40
C SER A 33 -24.28 7.80 21.42
N ARG A 34 -23.36 7.70 20.45
CA ARG A 34 -23.28 8.66 19.34
C ARG A 34 -24.34 8.26 18.32
N ARG A 35 -25.43 9.03 18.38
CA ARG A 35 -26.60 9.03 17.50
C ARG A 35 -26.24 8.69 16.05
N LYS A 36 -26.96 7.71 15.48
CA LYS A 36 -27.12 7.56 14.03
C LYS A 36 -27.77 8.84 13.51
N THR A 37 -27.00 9.68 12.82
CA THR A 37 -27.57 10.72 11.97
C THR A 37 -28.03 10.04 10.69
N HIS A 38 -29.35 9.91 10.55
CA HIS A 38 -29.98 9.65 9.27
C HIS A 38 -29.55 10.77 8.31
N PHE A 39 -28.78 10.43 7.27
CA PHE A 39 -28.56 11.33 6.14
C PHE A 39 -29.87 11.37 5.35
N THR A 40 -30.73 12.32 5.69
CA THR A 40 -31.89 12.67 4.88
C THR A 40 -31.42 13.54 3.71
N HIS A 41 -31.65 13.03 2.51
CA HIS A 41 -32.08 13.79 1.34
C HIS A 41 -31.09 14.84 0.78
N LEU A 42 -30.23 14.41 -0.14
CA LEU A 42 -29.54 15.31 -1.06
C LEU A 42 -30.60 16.00 -1.94
N HIS A 43 -30.69 17.32 -1.80
CA HIS A 43 -31.46 18.16 -2.73
C HIS A 43 -30.76 18.17 -4.10
N PRO A 44 -31.51 18.05 -5.22
CA PRO A 44 -30.97 18.27 -6.55
C PRO A 44 -30.41 19.68 -6.66
N ILE A 45 -29.19 19.82 -7.17
CA ILE A 45 -28.63 21.11 -7.55
C ILE A 45 -29.51 21.67 -8.66
N ARG A 46 -30.16 22.80 -8.33
CA ARG A 46 -30.94 23.65 -9.22
C ARG A 46 -30.05 24.06 -10.39
N SER A 47 -30.46 23.67 -11.60
CA SER A 47 -29.94 24.20 -12.85
C SER A 47 -30.09 25.72 -12.87
N VAL A 48 -29.01 26.40 -13.22
CA VAL A 48 -29.02 27.84 -13.52
C VAL A 48 -29.50 27.99 -14.96
N PRO A 49 -30.50 28.84 -15.26
CA PRO A 49 -30.84 29.19 -16.64
C PRO A 49 -29.91 30.28 -17.16
N ASP A 50 -29.50 30.10 -18.42
CA ASP A 50 -28.86 31.07 -19.31
C ASP A 50 -29.57 32.44 -19.32
N SER A 51 -28.85 33.50 -19.74
CA SER A 51 -29.32 34.34 -20.86
C SER A 51 -28.29 35.36 -21.37
N THR A 52 -28.36 35.54 -22.69
CA THR A 52 -27.86 36.63 -23.57
C THR A 52 -26.41 36.46 -24.09
N SER A 53 -26.11 36.50 -25.39
CA SER A 53 -26.90 36.83 -26.59
C SER A 53 -26.16 36.36 -27.84
N ILE A 54 -26.78 35.52 -28.68
CA ILE A 54 -26.43 35.44 -30.11
C ILE A 54 -27.73 35.47 -30.92
N VAL A 55 -27.72 36.42 -31.84
CA VAL A 55 -28.76 36.93 -32.74
C VAL A 55 -29.55 35.88 -33.52
N ASP A 56 -30.83 36.20 -33.71
CA ASP A 56 -31.83 35.48 -34.49
C ASP A 56 -31.45 35.32 -35.97
N ASN A 57 -31.68 34.13 -36.53
CA ASN A 57 -32.26 34.03 -37.88
C ASN A 57 -33.11 32.76 -38.05
N LEU A 58 -34.14 32.89 -38.87
CA LEU A 58 -35.46 32.29 -38.75
C LEU A 58 -35.68 31.00 -39.59
N SER A 59 -36.53 30.13 -39.05
CA SER A 59 -37.41 29.11 -39.68
C SER A 59 -36.81 27.85 -40.31
N THR A 60 -37.28 26.67 -39.88
CA THR A 60 -38.47 25.98 -40.45
C THR A 60 -38.66 24.56 -39.86
N ALA A 61 -39.83 24.31 -39.29
CA ALA A 61 -40.61 23.06 -39.16
C ALA A 61 -40.02 21.73 -38.60
N ALA A 62 -40.67 21.30 -37.50
CA ALA A 62 -41.37 20.02 -37.30
C ALA A 62 -40.62 18.66 -37.16
N SER A 63 -40.85 18.05 -35.98
CA SER A 63 -41.23 16.64 -35.75
C SER A 63 -40.16 15.51 -35.70
N SER A 64 -39.98 15.02 -34.46
CA SER A 64 -39.92 13.62 -34.00
C SER A 64 -39.19 12.52 -34.79
N SER A 65 -38.24 11.86 -34.10
CA SER A 65 -37.80 10.44 -34.13
C SER A 65 -36.27 10.43 -33.99
N GLY A 66 -35.67 9.81 -32.97
CA GLY A 66 -35.74 8.39 -32.69
C GLY A 66 -34.51 7.70 -33.29
N LEU A 67 -33.30 7.97 -32.79
CA LEU A 67 -32.12 7.17 -33.17
C LEU A 67 -31.15 7.04 -31.98
N SER A 68 -31.12 5.83 -31.44
CA SER A 68 -30.09 5.30 -30.57
C SER A 68 -28.78 5.15 -31.34
N SER A 69 -27.85 6.09 -31.18
CA SER A 69 -26.47 5.91 -31.60
C SER A 69 -25.67 5.30 -30.43
N SER A 70 -25.74 3.98 -30.29
CA SER A 70 -24.76 3.23 -29.51
C SER A 70 -23.43 3.25 -30.28
N ALA A 71 -22.63 4.28 -30.08
CA ALA A 71 -21.24 4.26 -30.52
C ALA A 71 -20.50 3.23 -29.66
N PRO A 72 -19.94 2.14 -30.22
CA PRO A 72 -19.00 1.32 -29.47
C PRO A 72 -17.76 2.18 -29.29
N ALA A 73 -17.55 2.69 -28.07
CA ALA A 73 -16.28 3.26 -27.69
C ALA A 73 -15.24 2.13 -27.72
N THR A 74 -14.59 1.95 -28.87
CA THR A 74 -13.40 1.12 -29.01
C THR A 74 -12.25 1.84 -28.30
N ASN A 75 -12.24 1.79 -26.97
CA ASN A 75 -11.05 2.16 -26.19
C ASN A 75 -10.03 1.02 -26.28
N SER A 76 -9.55 0.76 -27.50
CA SER A 76 -8.37 -0.07 -27.74
C SER A 76 -7.15 0.85 -27.78
N ALA A 77 -6.78 1.39 -26.61
CA ALA A 77 -5.44 1.89 -26.40
C ALA A 77 -4.60 0.73 -25.87
N SER A 78 -4.18 -0.17 -26.76
CA SER A 78 -3.04 -1.04 -26.50
C SER A 78 -1.80 -0.17 -26.51
N LEU A 79 -1.57 0.53 -25.39
CA LEU A 79 -0.26 1.05 -25.05
C LEU A 79 0.58 -0.17 -24.72
N ASP A 80 1.27 -0.71 -25.73
CA ASP A 80 2.45 -1.53 -25.52
C ASP A 80 3.51 -0.63 -24.88
N ASP A 81 3.36 -0.41 -23.58
CA ASP A 81 4.32 0.26 -22.71
C ASP A 81 5.22 -0.82 -22.11
N SER A 82 5.82 -1.65 -22.96
CA SER A 82 6.94 -2.49 -22.51
C SER A 82 8.08 -1.53 -22.24
N VAL A 83 8.27 -1.18 -20.97
CA VAL A 83 9.37 -0.35 -20.48
C VAL A 83 10.68 -1.08 -20.75
N ASN A 84 11.20 -0.97 -21.99
CA ASN A 84 12.54 -1.40 -22.35
C ASN A 84 13.54 -0.30 -21.99
N ASP A 85 13.43 0.22 -20.75
CA ASP A 85 14.41 1.12 -20.20
C ASP A 85 15.57 0.28 -19.69
N GLU A 86 16.70 0.34 -20.38
CA GLU A 86 17.94 -0.33 -19.97
C GLU A 86 18.35 0.04 -18.54
N GLU A 87 18.00 1.25 -18.08
CA GLU A 87 18.16 1.69 -16.70
C GLU A 87 17.34 0.87 -15.71
N VAL A 88 16.07 0.59 -16.02
CA VAL A 88 15.19 -0.21 -15.17
C VAL A 88 15.72 -1.64 -15.09
N LYS A 89 16.07 -2.24 -16.23
CA LYS A 89 16.66 -3.60 -16.24
C LYS A 89 17.95 -3.68 -15.44
N LYS A 90 18.82 -2.66 -15.58
CA LYS A 90 20.08 -2.56 -14.83
C LYS A 90 19.84 -2.35 -13.33
N ALA A 91 18.78 -1.65 -12.94
CA ALA A 91 18.43 -1.48 -11.54
C ALA A 91 17.86 -2.78 -10.95
N GLU A 92 17.02 -3.48 -11.70
CA GLU A 92 16.41 -4.75 -11.30
C GLU A 92 17.43 -5.89 -11.21
N SER A 93 18.43 -5.94 -12.11
CA SER A 93 19.48 -6.96 -12.07
C SER A 93 20.40 -6.85 -10.86
N LYS A 94 20.43 -5.69 -10.19
CA LYS A 94 21.24 -5.43 -9.00
C LYS A 94 20.49 -5.68 -7.69
N ILE A 95 19.22 -6.08 -7.76
CA ILE A 95 18.46 -6.45 -6.57
C ILE A 95 19.17 -7.62 -5.87
N GLY A 96 19.36 -7.49 -4.56
CA GLY A 96 20.12 -8.44 -3.73
C GLY A 96 21.58 -8.04 -3.52
N ALA A 97 22.12 -7.08 -4.27
CA ALA A 97 23.48 -6.59 -4.08
C ALA A 97 23.64 -5.90 -2.72
N LYS A 98 24.85 -6.03 -2.15
CA LYS A 98 25.25 -5.26 -0.97
C LYS A 98 25.63 -3.86 -1.39
N VAL A 99 25.19 -2.88 -0.62
CA VAL A 99 25.46 -1.47 -0.88
C VAL A 99 25.94 -0.77 0.37
N ARG A 100 26.85 0.18 0.21
CA ARG A 100 27.35 1.04 1.28
C ARG A 100 26.94 2.47 1.02
N VAL A 101 26.35 3.11 2.02
CA VAL A 101 25.98 4.53 1.93
C VAL A 101 27.25 5.38 2.04
N LYS A 102 27.46 6.30 1.10
CA LYS A 102 28.67 7.15 1.06
C LYS A 102 28.43 8.60 1.48
N VAL A 103 27.18 9.08 1.35
CA VAL A 103 26.81 10.46 1.69
C VAL A 103 26.25 10.52 3.13
N PRO A 104 26.48 11.62 3.89
CA PRO A 104 25.84 11.84 5.17
C PRO A 104 24.31 11.89 5.06
N LEU A 105 23.63 10.84 5.54
CA LEU A 105 22.18 10.71 5.46
C LEU A 105 21.58 10.29 6.80
N LYS A 106 20.52 10.97 7.20
CA LYS A 106 19.79 10.72 8.45
C LYS A 106 18.36 10.31 8.15
N VAL A 107 17.88 9.31 8.88
CA VAL A 107 16.51 8.80 8.76
C VAL A 107 15.79 8.82 10.10
N TYR A 108 14.48 9.06 10.06
CA TYR A 108 13.65 9.29 11.25
C TYR A 108 12.47 8.31 11.36
N HIS A 109 12.38 7.33 10.47
CA HIS A 109 11.30 6.33 10.44
C HIS A 109 11.72 4.98 11.02
N VAL A 110 12.88 4.92 11.68
CA VAL A 110 13.38 3.70 12.32
C VAL A 110 12.61 3.47 13.62
N PRO A 111 12.05 2.26 13.84
CA PRO A 111 11.34 1.99 15.08
C PRO A 111 12.23 2.22 16.32
N LYS A 112 11.70 2.95 17.31
CA LYS A 112 12.36 3.29 18.60
C LYS A 112 13.60 4.18 18.52
N VAL A 113 14.08 4.52 17.33
CA VAL A 113 15.25 5.37 17.15
C VAL A 113 14.79 6.66 16.48
N PRO A 114 14.82 7.80 17.19
CA PRO A 114 14.31 9.04 16.63
C PRO A 114 15.12 9.47 15.42
N GLU A 115 16.43 9.32 15.47
CA GLU A 115 17.37 9.73 14.43
C GLU A 115 18.45 8.67 14.28
N LEU A 116 18.66 8.19 13.06
CA LEU A 116 19.73 7.24 12.74
C LEU A 116 20.54 7.75 11.55
N GLU A 117 21.85 7.79 11.73
CA GLU A 117 22.78 8.10 10.65
C GLU A 117 23.14 6.84 9.85
N LEU A 118 23.00 6.94 8.52
CA LEU A 118 23.24 5.84 7.58
C LEU A 118 24.64 5.86 6.98
N THR A 119 25.41 6.94 7.18
CA THR A 119 26.75 7.12 6.61
C THR A 119 27.64 5.90 6.89
N GLY A 120 28.17 5.30 5.83
CA GLY A 120 29.05 4.13 5.91
C GLY A 120 28.38 2.81 6.30
N LYS A 121 27.08 2.78 6.58
CA LYS A 121 26.32 1.55 6.87
C LYS A 121 26.16 0.72 5.61
N ILE A 122 26.21 -0.60 5.79
CA ILE A 122 26.02 -1.59 4.72
C ILE A 122 24.58 -2.09 4.78
N GLY A 123 23.92 -2.11 3.63
CA GLY A 123 22.57 -2.65 3.46
C GLY A 123 22.49 -3.57 2.25
N VAL A 124 21.31 -4.15 2.04
CA VAL A 124 21.01 -5.00 0.88
C VAL A 124 19.93 -4.33 0.05
N LEU A 125 20.19 -4.16 -1.24
CA LEU A 125 19.20 -3.60 -2.16
C LEU A 125 18.04 -4.59 -2.32
N LYS A 126 16.82 -4.21 -1.91
CA LYS A 126 15.65 -5.10 -1.93
C LYS A 126 14.75 -4.91 -3.13
N GLN A 127 14.61 -3.67 -3.59
CA GLN A 127 13.62 -3.35 -4.62
C GLN A 127 14.00 -2.06 -5.35
N TYR A 128 13.72 -2.02 -6.64
CA TYR A 128 13.63 -0.79 -7.41
C TYR A 128 12.17 -0.38 -7.54
N VAL A 129 11.81 0.80 -7.03
CA VAL A 129 10.43 1.32 -7.04
C VAL A 129 10.18 2.34 -8.15
N GLY A 130 11.10 2.48 -9.12
CA GLY A 130 10.91 3.38 -10.27
C GLY A 130 9.89 2.88 -11.31
N VAL A 131 9.41 1.63 -11.18
CA VAL A 131 8.36 1.05 -12.03
C VAL A 131 7.27 0.43 -11.17
N HIS A 132 6.01 0.70 -11.53
CA HIS A 132 4.84 0.10 -10.89
C HIS A 132 3.89 -0.46 -11.95
N LYS A 133 3.62 -1.78 -11.89
CA LYS A 133 2.73 -2.50 -12.82
C LYS A 133 3.09 -2.23 -14.29
N GLY A 134 4.39 -2.27 -14.60
CA GLY A 134 4.89 -2.02 -15.95
C GLY A 134 4.84 -0.55 -16.40
N LYS A 135 4.54 0.41 -15.51
CA LYS A 135 4.58 1.84 -15.83
C LYS A 135 5.70 2.52 -15.06
N LYS A 136 6.48 3.36 -15.74
CA LYS A 136 7.50 4.20 -15.09
C LYS A 136 6.82 5.22 -14.17
N ILE A 137 7.32 5.36 -12.95
CA ILE A 137 6.86 6.36 -11.98
C ILE A 137 7.98 7.36 -11.66
N SER A 138 7.61 8.54 -11.17
CA SER A 138 8.53 9.64 -10.88
C SER A 138 9.12 9.57 -9.46
N ALA A 139 9.53 8.38 -9.02
CA ALA A 139 10.14 8.21 -7.70
C ALA A 139 11.55 8.84 -7.68
N ASN A 140 11.74 9.91 -6.90
CA ASN A 140 13.05 10.58 -6.76
C ASN A 140 14.10 9.75 -5.99
N LEU A 141 13.66 8.76 -5.21
CA LEU A 141 14.49 7.84 -4.42
C LEU A 141 14.08 6.40 -4.76
N PRO A 142 14.48 5.87 -5.93
CA PRO A 142 13.89 4.64 -6.44
C PRO A 142 14.49 3.36 -5.86
N TYR A 143 15.61 3.41 -5.13
CA TYR A 143 16.26 2.22 -4.59
C TYR A 143 15.87 1.99 -3.13
N LYS A 144 15.10 0.92 -2.87
CA LYS A 144 14.76 0.52 -1.50
C LYS A 144 15.82 -0.43 -0.95
N VAL A 145 16.58 0.03 0.04
CA VAL A 145 17.66 -0.71 0.70
C VAL A 145 17.22 -1.12 2.10
N GLU A 146 17.45 -2.38 2.45
CA GLU A 146 17.22 -2.92 3.79
C GLU A 146 18.50 -2.87 4.63
N PHE A 147 18.38 -2.37 5.85
CA PHE A 147 19.45 -2.27 6.82
C PHE A 147 19.08 -3.02 8.10
N VAL A 148 20.11 -3.52 8.78
CA VAL A 148 19.99 -4.14 10.10
C VAL A 148 20.83 -3.29 11.06
N ALA A 149 20.17 -2.62 12.00
CA ALA A 149 20.83 -1.91 13.09
C ALA A 149 21.06 -2.87 14.26
N GLU A 150 22.24 -3.46 14.32
CA GLU A 150 22.65 -4.38 15.41
C GLU A 150 22.79 -3.67 16.76
N GLU A 151 23.19 -2.41 16.75
CA GLU A 151 23.35 -1.58 17.95
C GLU A 151 22.01 -1.24 18.63
N VAL A 152 20.91 -1.31 17.87
CA VAL A 152 19.58 -0.92 18.34
C VAL A 152 18.78 -2.16 18.68
N LEU A 153 18.50 -2.37 19.96
CA LEU A 153 17.66 -3.47 20.41
C LEU A 153 16.17 -3.14 20.22
N GLY A 154 15.51 -3.95 19.40
CA GLY A 154 14.07 -3.89 19.11
C GLY A 154 13.19 -4.24 20.32
N ARG A 155 11.88 -4.43 20.12
CA ARG A 155 10.96 -4.80 21.24
C ARG A 155 11.28 -6.17 21.84
N ASN A 156 11.85 -7.07 21.05
CA ASN A 156 12.06 -8.47 21.43
C ASN A 156 13.55 -8.78 21.70
N GLY A 157 14.38 -7.75 21.91
CA GLY A 157 15.84 -7.91 22.08
C GLY A 157 16.61 -8.22 20.78
N ASN A 158 15.94 -8.24 19.62
CA ASN A 158 16.57 -8.48 18.32
C ASN A 158 17.02 -7.18 17.65
N PRO A 159 18.04 -7.22 16.77
CA PRO A 159 18.41 -6.10 15.90
C PRO A 159 17.22 -5.53 15.13
N VAL A 160 17.16 -4.19 15.03
CA VAL A 160 16.08 -3.54 14.28
C VAL A 160 16.36 -3.61 12.80
N LYS A 161 15.43 -4.25 12.07
CA LYS A 161 15.41 -4.27 10.61
C LYS A 161 14.53 -3.14 10.09
N PHE A 162 15.05 -2.33 9.18
CA PHE A 162 14.31 -1.24 8.57
C PHE A 162 14.76 -1.06 7.11
N SER A 163 14.01 -0.29 6.32
CA SER A 163 14.37 0.02 4.94
C SER A 163 14.36 1.52 4.70
N ALA A 164 15.31 2.03 3.91
CA ALA A 164 15.32 3.40 3.44
C ALA A 164 15.30 3.42 1.90
N HIS A 165 14.75 4.49 1.34
CA HIS A 165 14.80 4.76 -0.10
C HIS A 165 15.98 5.67 -0.36
N LEU A 166 16.85 5.30 -1.30
CA LEU A 166 18.06 6.02 -1.68
C LEU A 166 18.07 6.30 -3.18
N ARG A 167 18.93 7.23 -3.58
CA ARG A 167 19.35 7.46 -4.97
C ARG A 167 20.59 6.64 -5.31
N ASP A 168 20.85 6.49 -6.61
CA ASP A 168 22.05 5.86 -7.14
C ASP A 168 23.35 6.61 -6.77
N ASP A 169 23.28 7.92 -6.61
CA ASP A 169 24.42 8.77 -6.23
C ASP A 169 24.70 8.79 -4.72
N GLU A 170 23.85 8.20 -3.88
CA GLU A 170 23.98 8.20 -2.42
C GLU A 170 24.74 6.99 -1.85
N PHE A 171 24.93 5.95 -2.66
CA PHE A 171 25.59 4.72 -2.25
C PHE A 171 26.60 4.21 -3.29
N GLU A 172 27.33 3.16 -2.92
CA GLU A 172 28.21 2.38 -3.78
C GLU A 172 27.90 0.89 -3.62
N TYR A 173 28.10 0.10 -4.67
CA TYR A 173 27.96 -1.35 -4.61
C TYR A 173 29.20 -1.97 -3.99
N LEU A 174 29.01 -2.96 -3.13
CA LEU A 174 30.07 -3.81 -2.61
C LEU A 174 30.00 -5.14 -3.35
N ASP A 175 31.07 -5.46 -4.08
CA ASP A 175 31.23 -6.74 -4.78
C ASP A 175 31.42 -7.91 -3.80
#